data_AF-A0A3L7TUU9-F1
#
_entry.id   AF-A0A3L7TUU9-F1
#
_cell.length_a   1.000
_cell.length_b   1.000
_cell.length_c   1.000
_cell.angle_alpha   90.00
_cell.angle_beta   90.00
_cell.angle_gamma   90.00
#
_symmetry.space_group_name_H-M   'P 1'
#
loop_
_entity.id
_entity.type
_entity.pdbx_description
1 polymer ?
#
loop_
_entity_poly.entity_id
_entity_poly.type
_entity_poly.pdbx_seq_one_letter_code
_entity_poly.pdbx_strand_id
1 'polypeptide(L)'
;MLQKGEGQAIERGSTRTPPPPTASSHWAISQDATMTNRREFFQTTAAIAGSLIFPKAVFATPDHCFHFIHAASCKHWPVADPVQWSLENAHKPILERAADGLSKLTECDGDRIVRLVVRRCSLNLLEVHPGRVGVDHWGSHRADLKPFFKDHGLARPEIEVVLRDRKKEATTTLTGDSFLYGVPLASDFDLELFLSKWESRFEQEADDWQSAPGTSSGFAWTGIEDGFIPWTAMKSAWRQGCPGACLNCSGTTFWTNFGLRQVGMFNRCGFVEHVCRECRRSFKDESVDLKAWMAANLDEGVRPDAEMVWGRRVARTTKAHT
;
A
#
# COMPACT_ATOMS: atom_id res chain seq x y z
N MET A 1 61.74 -32.55 5.35
CA MET A 1 62.11 -32.04 4.02
C MET A 1 60.84 -31.45 3.41
N LEU A 2 60.46 -30.19 3.70
CA LEU A 2 60.98 -28.93 3.18
C LEU A 2 61.04 -28.86 1.65
N GLN A 3 59.93 -28.45 1.03
CA GLN A 3 59.95 -27.61 -0.17
C GLN A 3 58.89 -26.51 -0.02
N LYS A 4 59.40 -25.27 0.03
CA LYS A 4 58.67 -24.00 -0.04
C LYS A 4 58.25 -23.77 -1.50
N GLY A 5 56.98 -23.45 -1.72
CA GLY A 5 56.49 -22.86 -2.97
C GLY A 5 56.15 -21.39 -2.73
N GLU A 6 56.91 -20.51 -3.38
CA GLU A 6 56.70 -19.07 -3.44
C GLU A 6 55.56 -18.77 -4.42
N GLY A 7 54.57 -17.99 -3.98
CA GLY A 7 53.44 -17.54 -4.79
C GLY A 7 53.41 -16.01 -4.84
N GLN A 8 53.48 -15.49 -6.06
CA GLN A 8 53.71 -14.09 -6.44
C GLN A 8 52.63 -13.10 -5.99
N ALA A 9 53.10 -11.87 -5.74
CA ALA A 9 52.32 -10.67 -5.47
C ALA A 9 51.56 -10.18 -6.71
N ILE A 10 50.28 -9.83 -6.52
CA ILE A 10 49.45 -9.14 -7.51
C ILE A 10 49.39 -7.66 -7.13
N GLU A 11 49.86 -6.82 -8.05
CA GLU A 11 49.82 -5.36 -7.99
C GLU A 11 48.37 -4.84 -7.95
N ARG A 12 48.09 -3.95 -6.98
CA ARG A 12 46.81 -3.22 -6.89
C ARG A 12 46.86 -2.02 -7.82
N GLY A 13 46.04 -2.05 -8.87
CA GLY A 13 45.77 -0.93 -9.76
C GLY A 13 45.11 0.23 -9.02
N SER A 14 45.71 1.41 -9.20
CA SER A 14 45.31 2.73 -8.70
C SER A 14 44.03 3.22 -9.38
N THR A 15 42.95 3.39 -8.62
CA THR A 15 41.72 4.05 -9.06
C THR A 15 41.87 5.56 -8.95
N ARG A 16 42.04 6.23 -10.09
CA ARG A 16 41.95 7.70 -10.19
C ARG A 16 40.50 8.16 -10.03
N THR A 17 40.27 8.99 -9.03
CA THR A 17 39.04 9.75 -8.80
C THR A 17 38.96 10.92 -9.81
N PRO A 18 37.82 11.14 -10.49
CA PRO A 18 37.64 12.33 -11.33
C PRO A 18 37.29 13.56 -10.46
N PRO A 19 37.71 14.78 -10.88
CA PRO A 19 37.37 16.02 -10.18
C PRO A 19 35.91 16.46 -10.42
N PRO A 20 35.34 17.28 -9.52
CA PRO A 20 33.97 17.76 -9.62
C PRO A 20 33.81 18.82 -10.73
N PRO A 21 32.64 18.92 -11.38
CA PRO A 21 32.39 19.94 -12.38
C PRO A 21 32.17 21.31 -11.75
N THR A 22 32.91 22.29 -12.27
CA THR A 22 32.78 23.73 -12.04
C THR A 22 31.46 24.25 -12.61
N ALA A 23 30.68 24.90 -11.76
CA ALA A 23 29.49 25.67 -12.14
C ALA A 23 29.88 27.10 -12.54
N SER A 24 29.54 27.51 -13.76
CA SER A 24 29.22 28.90 -14.11
C SER A 24 28.84 29.03 -15.59
N SER A 25 27.62 29.48 -15.86
CA SER A 25 27.33 30.79 -16.47
C SER A 25 26.08 30.79 -17.36
N HIS A 26 25.22 31.76 -17.04
CA HIS A 26 24.46 32.62 -17.95
C HIS A 26 23.53 31.98 -19.00
N TRP A 27 22.23 31.98 -18.70
CA TRP A 27 21.20 32.20 -19.70
C TRP A 27 20.33 33.38 -19.27
N ALA A 28 20.34 34.41 -20.09
CA ALA A 28 19.47 35.57 -20.01
C ALA A 28 18.04 35.15 -20.37
N ILE A 29 17.08 35.40 -19.48
CA ILE A 29 15.66 35.29 -19.78
C ILE A 29 15.17 36.68 -20.13
N SER A 30 14.84 36.86 -21.41
CA SER A 30 14.08 38.00 -21.92
C SER A 30 12.66 37.93 -21.35
N GLN A 31 12.24 39.00 -20.67
CA GLN A 31 10.86 39.17 -20.24
C GLN A 31 10.06 39.78 -21.40
N ASP A 32 9.33 38.95 -22.15
CA ASP A 32 8.23 39.42 -22.99
C ASP A 32 6.91 39.14 -22.29
N ALA A 33 6.33 40.23 -21.76
CA ALA A 33 5.01 40.26 -21.16
C ALA A 33 3.95 40.14 -22.25
N THR A 34 3.34 38.96 -22.38
CA THR A 34 2.07 38.79 -23.09
C THR A 34 0.93 38.88 -22.06
N MET A 35 0.11 39.91 -22.18
CA MET A 35 -1.12 40.06 -21.40
C MET A 35 -2.08 38.92 -21.72
N THR A 36 -2.12 37.90 -20.85
CA THR A 36 -3.14 36.85 -20.90
C THR A 36 -4.49 37.46 -20.52
N ASN A 37 -5.43 37.39 -21.46
CA ASN A 37 -6.78 37.93 -21.36
C ASN A 37 -7.54 37.27 -20.19
N ARG A 38 -7.91 38.07 -19.17
CA ARG A 38 -8.65 37.63 -17.96
C ARG A 38 -9.93 36.85 -18.27
N ARG A 39 -10.46 36.91 -19.49
CA ARG A 39 -11.67 36.19 -19.92
C ARG A 39 -11.43 34.71 -20.26
N GLU A 40 -10.22 34.33 -20.69
CA GLU A 40 -9.87 32.93 -21.00
C GLU A 40 -9.52 32.12 -19.73
N PHE A 41 -9.03 32.80 -18.69
CA PHE A 41 -8.74 32.16 -17.40
C PHE A 41 -10.01 31.62 -16.74
N PHE A 42 -11.11 32.38 -16.73
CA PHE A 42 -12.38 31.92 -16.14
C PHE A 42 -13.10 30.83 -16.95
N GLN A 43 -12.92 30.79 -18.28
CA GLN A 43 -13.48 29.71 -19.10
C GLN A 43 -12.73 28.39 -18.93
N THR A 44 -11.43 28.44 -18.64
CA THR A 44 -10.61 27.25 -18.39
C THR A 44 -10.83 26.68 -16.98
N THR A 45 -11.12 27.53 -15.99
CA THR A 45 -11.41 27.07 -14.61
C THR A 45 -12.80 26.42 -14.47
N ALA A 46 -13.80 26.83 -15.26
CA ALA A 46 -15.13 26.20 -15.22
C ALA A 46 -15.14 24.77 -15.80
N ALA A 47 -14.31 24.48 -16.80
CA ALA A 47 -14.17 23.13 -17.35
C ALA A 47 -13.49 22.14 -16.39
N ILE A 48 -12.60 22.63 -15.50
CA ILE A 48 -11.92 21.81 -14.49
C ILE A 48 -12.80 21.61 -13.24
N ALA A 49 -13.60 22.61 -12.85
CA ALA A 49 -14.54 22.48 -11.73
C ALA A 49 -15.71 21.53 -12.05
N GLY A 50 -16.14 21.45 -13.32
CA GLY A 50 -17.17 20.50 -13.76
C GLY A 50 -16.69 19.03 -13.80
N SER A 51 -15.40 18.78 -14.03
CA SER A 51 -14.85 17.41 -14.09
C SER A 51 -14.53 16.79 -12.73
N LEU A 52 -14.68 17.54 -11.64
CA LEU A 52 -14.40 17.09 -10.26
C LEU A 52 -15.67 16.76 -9.46
N ILE A 53 -16.85 17.12 -9.97
CA ILE A 53 -18.14 16.93 -9.26
C ILE A 53 -19.01 15.87 -9.95
N PHE A 54 -18.71 15.49 -11.19
CA PHE A 54 -19.36 14.37 -11.86
C PHE A 54 -18.45 13.15 -11.88
N PRO A 55 -18.85 11.99 -11.30
CA PRO A 55 -18.14 10.75 -11.55
C PRO A 55 -18.06 10.54 -13.06
N LYS A 56 -16.91 10.05 -13.55
CA LYS A 56 -16.67 9.64 -14.95
C LYS A 56 -17.57 8.45 -15.36
N ALA A 57 -18.86 8.56 -15.17
CA ALA A 57 -19.84 7.51 -15.36
C ALA A 57 -21.01 8.02 -16.21
N VAL A 58 -20.72 8.69 -17.33
CA VAL A 58 -21.66 8.85 -18.45
C VAL A 58 -20.92 8.77 -19.78
N PHE A 59 -19.91 7.90 -19.86
CA PHE A 59 -19.55 7.32 -21.15
C PHE A 59 -20.23 5.97 -21.19
N ALA A 60 -20.87 5.67 -22.31
CA ALA A 60 -21.40 4.34 -22.63
C ALA A 60 -20.23 3.35 -22.58
N THR A 61 -19.89 2.88 -21.39
CA THR A 61 -19.02 1.73 -21.22
C THR A 61 -19.73 0.56 -21.85
N PRO A 62 -19.06 -0.24 -22.69
CA PRO A 62 -19.63 -1.49 -23.17
C PRO A 62 -20.16 -2.28 -21.97
N ASP A 63 -21.23 -3.07 -22.18
CA ASP A 63 -21.92 -3.82 -21.12
C ASP A 63 -20.96 -4.66 -20.26
N HIS A 64 -19.78 -4.96 -20.78
CA HIS A 64 -18.66 -5.52 -20.06
C HIS A 64 -17.32 -5.08 -20.67
N CYS A 65 -16.25 -5.10 -19.88
CA CYS A 65 -14.88 -4.97 -20.36
C CYS A 65 -13.99 -6.09 -19.81
N PHE A 66 -12.98 -6.48 -20.59
CA PHE A 66 -12.02 -7.49 -20.17
C PHE A 66 -10.66 -6.86 -19.87
N HIS A 67 -9.96 -7.42 -18.89
CA HIS A 67 -8.60 -7.06 -18.57
C HIS A 67 -7.75 -8.30 -18.34
N PHE A 68 -6.52 -8.30 -18.82
CA PHE A 68 -5.51 -9.23 -18.31
C PHE A 68 -4.71 -8.57 -17.19
N ILE A 69 -4.38 -9.33 -16.16
CA ILE A 69 -3.46 -8.94 -15.08
C ILE A 69 -2.34 -9.97 -14.99
N HIS A 70 -1.09 -9.52 -15.00
CA HIS A 70 0.05 -10.38 -14.76
C HIS A 70 0.28 -10.59 -13.26
N ALA A 71 0.26 -11.84 -12.80
CA ALA A 71 0.21 -12.17 -11.37
C ALA A 71 1.37 -11.62 -10.55
N ALA A 72 2.59 -11.63 -11.09
CA ALA A 72 3.78 -11.21 -10.33
C ALA A 72 3.97 -9.68 -10.30
N SER A 73 3.64 -8.98 -11.40
CA SER A 73 3.87 -7.53 -11.49
C SER A 73 2.63 -6.70 -11.19
N CYS A 74 1.46 -7.31 -11.11
CA CYS A 74 0.15 -6.66 -11.00
C CYS A 74 -0.14 -5.63 -12.10
N LYS A 75 0.66 -5.62 -13.19
CA LYS A 75 0.40 -4.81 -14.38
C LYS A 75 -0.83 -5.37 -15.08
N HIS A 76 -1.71 -4.48 -15.49
CA HIS A 76 -2.97 -4.82 -16.13
C HIS A 76 -3.17 -3.99 -17.40
N TRP A 77 -3.91 -4.53 -18.35
CA TRP A 77 -4.28 -3.84 -19.58
C TRP A 77 -5.65 -4.33 -20.08
N PRO A 78 -6.45 -3.44 -20.70
CA PRO A 78 -7.73 -3.82 -21.26
C PRO A 78 -7.55 -4.66 -22.53
N VAL A 79 -8.51 -5.55 -22.79
CA VAL A 79 -8.66 -6.30 -24.05
C VAL A 79 -10.14 -6.30 -24.45
N ALA A 80 -10.41 -6.17 -25.76
CA ALA A 80 -11.79 -6.19 -26.26
C ALA A 80 -12.35 -7.61 -26.29
N ASP A 81 -11.57 -8.55 -26.82
CA ASP A 81 -11.86 -9.98 -26.82
C ASP A 81 -10.59 -10.72 -26.32
N PRO A 82 -10.63 -11.39 -25.16
CA PRO A 82 -9.48 -12.08 -24.62
C PRO A 82 -9.03 -13.28 -25.47
N VAL A 83 -9.93 -13.92 -26.21
CA VAL A 83 -9.66 -15.07 -27.08
C VAL A 83 -8.93 -14.60 -28.32
N GLN A 84 -9.53 -13.68 -29.07
CA GLN A 84 -8.93 -13.13 -30.28
C GLN A 84 -7.57 -12.48 -29.98
N TRP A 85 -7.50 -11.66 -28.92
CA TRP A 85 -6.24 -11.01 -28.51
C TRP A 85 -5.14 -12.04 -28.23
N SER A 86 -5.46 -13.15 -27.57
CA SER A 86 -4.49 -14.18 -27.25
C SER A 86 -3.92 -14.87 -28.48
N LEU A 87 -4.76 -15.14 -29.49
CA LEU A 87 -4.33 -15.75 -30.75
C LEU A 87 -3.44 -14.80 -31.56
N GLU A 88 -3.83 -13.53 -31.69
CA GLU A 88 -3.06 -12.51 -32.43
C GLU A 88 -1.70 -12.19 -31.77
N ASN A 89 -1.63 -12.33 -30.44
CA ASN A 89 -0.44 -11.98 -29.66
C ASN A 89 0.36 -13.19 -29.17
N ALA A 90 0.13 -14.39 -29.72
CA ALA A 90 0.75 -15.64 -29.27
C ALA A 90 2.28 -15.58 -29.20
N HIS A 91 2.92 -14.79 -30.07
CA HIS A 91 4.39 -14.63 -30.13
C HIS A 91 4.93 -13.49 -29.26
N LYS A 92 4.09 -12.77 -28.51
CA LYS A 92 4.55 -11.74 -27.58
C LYS A 92 5.26 -12.40 -26.38
N PRO A 93 6.28 -11.76 -25.78
CA PRO A 93 7.00 -12.32 -24.63
C PRO A 93 6.11 -12.77 -23.47
N ILE A 94 4.99 -12.08 -23.26
CA ILE A 94 4.04 -12.42 -22.19
C ILE A 94 3.24 -13.70 -22.45
N LEU A 95 3.08 -14.09 -23.73
CA LEU A 95 2.38 -15.31 -24.16
C LEU A 95 3.31 -16.42 -24.66
N GLU A 96 4.62 -16.20 -24.66
CA GLU A 96 5.62 -17.13 -25.20
C GLU A 96 5.45 -18.56 -24.68
N ARG A 97 5.16 -18.72 -23.38
CA ARG A 97 4.95 -20.02 -22.73
C ARG A 97 3.69 -20.77 -23.19
N ALA A 98 2.77 -20.07 -23.85
CA ALA A 98 1.54 -20.61 -24.42
C ALA A 98 1.56 -20.67 -25.96
N ALA A 99 2.57 -20.09 -26.63
CA ALA A 99 2.61 -19.90 -28.08
C ALA A 99 2.35 -21.19 -28.87
N ASP A 100 3.09 -22.26 -28.58
CA ASP A 100 2.93 -23.57 -29.23
C ASP A 100 1.55 -24.22 -29.02
N GLY A 101 0.90 -23.87 -27.92
CA GLY A 101 -0.45 -24.33 -27.63
C GLY A 101 -1.48 -23.50 -28.39
N LEU A 102 -1.31 -22.18 -28.42
CA LEU A 102 -2.20 -21.23 -29.11
C LEU A 102 -2.19 -21.44 -30.62
N SER A 103 -1.05 -21.78 -31.24
CA SER A 103 -0.94 -22.03 -32.68
C SER A 103 -1.78 -23.22 -33.19
N LYS A 104 -2.31 -24.04 -32.28
CA LYS A 104 -3.14 -25.21 -32.56
C LYS A 104 -4.63 -24.98 -32.29
N LEU A 105 -4.99 -23.78 -31.86
CA LEU A 105 -6.34 -23.41 -31.44
C LEU A 105 -6.92 -22.36 -32.38
N THR A 106 -8.25 -22.30 -32.39
CA THR A 106 -9.05 -21.35 -33.17
C THR A 106 -9.94 -20.54 -32.24
N GLU A 107 -10.62 -19.52 -32.77
CA GLU A 107 -11.57 -18.70 -31.99
C GLU A 107 -12.70 -19.54 -31.36
N CYS A 108 -13.04 -20.68 -31.96
CA CYS A 108 -14.01 -21.63 -31.42
C CYS A 108 -13.55 -22.32 -30.12
N ASP A 109 -12.25 -22.27 -29.79
CA ASP A 109 -11.65 -22.92 -28.63
C ASP A 109 -11.55 -22.00 -27.40
N GLY A 110 -12.45 -21.03 -27.26
CA GLY A 110 -12.35 -19.93 -26.27
C GLY A 110 -11.99 -20.34 -24.85
N ASP A 111 -12.73 -21.29 -24.24
CA ASP A 111 -12.44 -21.75 -22.86
C ASP A 111 -11.06 -22.42 -22.75
N ARG A 112 -10.67 -23.19 -23.78
CA ARG A 112 -9.36 -23.84 -23.82
C ARG A 112 -8.22 -22.82 -23.96
N ILE A 113 -8.43 -21.76 -24.73
CA ILE A 113 -7.50 -20.63 -24.87
C ILE A 113 -7.33 -19.91 -23.53
N VAL A 114 -8.43 -19.52 -22.88
CA VAL A 114 -8.38 -18.85 -21.57
C VAL A 114 -7.67 -19.72 -20.54
N ARG A 115 -8.03 -21.02 -20.42
CA ARG A 115 -7.35 -21.95 -19.51
C ARG A 115 -5.85 -22.05 -19.81
N LEU A 116 -5.47 -22.11 -21.08
CA LEU A 116 -4.06 -22.22 -21.49
C LEU A 116 -3.26 -20.98 -21.07
N VAL A 117 -3.77 -19.78 -21.37
CA VAL A 117 -3.12 -18.50 -21.09
C VAL A 117 -2.99 -18.28 -19.58
N VAL A 118 -4.10 -18.42 -18.85
CA VAL A 118 -4.12 -18.23 -17.38
C VAL A 118 -3.14 -19.21 -16.69
N ARG A 119 -3.05 -20.45 -17.18
CA ARG A 119 -2.12 -21.46 -16.66
C ARG A 119 -0.65 -21.20 -16.98
N ARG A 120 -0.32 -20.99 -18.26
CA ARG A 120 1.07 -21.01 -18.75
C ARG A 120 1.77 -19.67 -18.58
N CYS A 121 1.02 -18.58 -18.61
CA CYS A 121 1.55 -17.23 -18.64
C CYS A 121 1.38 -16.48 -17.31
N SER A 122 0.85 -17.14 -16.28
CA SER A 122 0.55 -16.53 -14.98
C SER A 122 -0.29 -15.26 -15.12
N LEU A 123 -1.21 -15.27 -16.08
CA LEU A 123 -2.18 -14.20 -16.30
C LEU A 123 -3.47 -14.52 -15.55
N ASN A 124 -4.13 -13.48 -15.07
CA ASN A 124 -5.49 -13.54 -14.54
C ASN A 124 -6.36 -12.80 -15.56
N LEU A 125 -7.49 -13.39 -15.96
CA LEU A 125 -8.45 -12.71 -16.84
C LEU A 125 -9.56 -12.15 -15.96
N LEU A 126 -9.84 -10.86 -16.09
CA LEU A 126 -10.92 -10.18 -15.42
C LEU A 126 -11.99 -9.85 -16.44
N GLU A 127 -13.23 -10.10 -16.07
CA GLU A 127 -14.44 -9.74 -16.80
C GLU A 127 -15.25 -8.82 -15.91
N VAL A 128 -15.26 -7.53 -16.24
CA VAL A 128 -15.89 -6.48 -15.42
C VAL A 128 -17.25 -6.14 -16.02
N HIS A 129 -18.29 -6.36 -15.23
CA HIS A 129 -19.69 -5.98 -15.49
C HIS A 129 -20.14 -4.92 -14.49
N PRO A 130 -21.22 -4.17 -14.77
CA PRO A 130 -21.89 -3.37 -13.76
C PRO A 130 -22.27 -4.23 -12.54
N GLY A 131 -21.72 -3.91 -11.37
CA GLY A 131 -22.01 -4.61 -10.13
C GLY A 131 -21.33 -5.97 -9.95
N ARG A 132 -20.54 -6.46 -10.93
CA ARG A 132 -19.92 -7.79 -10.84
C ARG A 132 -18.55 -7.86 -11.53
N VAL A 133 -17.61 -8.57 -10.93
CA VAL A 133 -16.29 -8.84 -11.50
C VAL A 133 -16.02 -10.34 -11.49
N GLY A 134 -15.92 -10.94 -12.67
CA GLY A 134 -15.40 -12.29 -12.84
C GLY A 134 -13.88 -12.29 -12.87
N VAL A 135 -13.23 -13.22 -12.18
CA VAL A 135 -11.77 -13.37 -12.18
C VAL A 135 -11.39 -14.82 -12.42
N ASP A 136 -10.77 -15.09 -13.56
CA ASP A 136 -10.23 -16.39 -13.91
C ASP A 136 -8.73 -16.45 -13.57
N HIS A 137 -8.36 -17.38 -12.69
CA HIS A 137 -6.97 -17.62 -12.27
C HIS A 137 -6.61 -19.11 -12.24
N TRP A 138 -5.30 -19.43 -12.14
CA TRP A 138 -4.83 -20.81 -12.09
C TRP A 138 -4.16 -21.14 -10.75
N GLY A 139 -4.86 -21.84 -9.86
CA GLY A 139 -4.34 -22.27 -8.56
C GLY A 139 -3.74 -21.10 -7.76
N SER A 140 -2.49 -21.25 -7.33
CA SER A 140 -1.77 -20.23 -6.55
C SER A 140 -1.31 -19.02 -7.37
N HIS A 141 -1.48 -19.00 -8.69
CA HIS A 141 -1.08 -17.87 -9.55
C HIS A 141 -2.14 -16.75 -9.56
N ARG A 142 -2.73 -16.44 -8.40
CA ARG A 142 -3.69 -15.36 -8.26
C ARG A 142 -2.94 -14.04 -8.05
N ALA A 143 -3.20 -13.04 -8.89
CA ALA A 143 -2.63 -11.70 -8.75
C ALA A 143 -3.15 -11.03 -7.46
N ASP A 144 -2.40 -10.06 -6.92
CA ASP A 144 -2.99 -9.12 -5.94
C ASP A 144 -3.93 -8.18 -6.70
N LEU A 145 -5.23 -8.29 -6.44
CA LEU A 145 -6.26 -7.54 -7.17
C LEU A 145 -6.53 -6.16 -6.54
N LYS A 146 -6.01 -5.88 -5.34
CA LYS A 146 -6.27 -4.60 -4.64
C LYS A 146 -5.91 -3.37 -5.48
N PRO A 147 -4.74 -3.29 -6.17
CA PRO A 147 -4.42 -2.15 -7.01
C PRO A 147 -5.47 -1.94 -8.11
N PHE A 148 -5.85 -3.01 -8.81
CA PHE A 148 -6.85 -2.95 -9.88
C PHE A 148 -8.21 -2.47 -9.36
N PHE A 149 -8.68 -3.03 -8.24
CA PHE A 149 -9.95 -2.67 -7.63
C PHE A 149 -9.97 -1.21 -7.14
N LYS A 150 -8.84 -0.71 -6.62
CA LYS A 150 -8.69 0.69 -6.24
C LYS A 150 -8.74 1.60 -7.46
N ASP A 151 -7.93 1.33 -8.48
CA ASP A 151 -7.80 2.18 -9.67
C ASP A 151 -9.13 2.31 -10.44
N HIS A 152 -9.99 1.29 -10.35
CA HIS A 152 -11.30 1.25 -11.03
C HIS A 152 -12.49 1.54 -10.11
N GLY A 153 -12.27 1.87 -8.82
CA GLY A 153 -13.37 2.13 -7.88
C GLY A 153 -14.31 0.94 -7.65
N LEU A 154 -13.78 -0.28 -7.75
CA LEU A 154 -14.52 -1.55 -7.60
C LEU A 154 -14.48 -2.11 -6.18
N ALA A 155 -13.65 -1.53 -5.29
CA ALA A 155 -13.47 -1.98 -3.91
C ALA A 155 -14.65 -1.59 -2.99
N ARG A 156 -15.87 -1.99 -3.36
CA ARG A 156 -17.12 -1.61 -2.69
C ARG A 156 -17.97 -2.85 -2.38
N PRO A 157 -18.75 -2.86 -1.27
CA PRO A 157 -19.48 -4.04 -0.82
C PRO A 157 -20.57 -4.50 -1.81
N GLU A 158 -21.14 -3.58 -2.61
CA GLU A 158 -22.15 -3.89 -3.62
C GLU A 158 -21.61 -4.61 -4.86
N ILE A 159 -20.29 -4.68 -5.04
CA ILE A 159 -19.68 -5.36 -6.18
C ILE A 159 -19.50 -6.84 -5.85
N GLU A 160 -20.18 -7.73 -6.59
CA GLU A 160 -19.95 -9.16 -6.50
C GLU A 160 -18.65 -9.53 -7.22
N VAL A 161 -17.75 -10.25 -6.54
CA VAL A 161 -16.50 -10.72 -7.13
C VAL A 161 -16.49 -12.24 -7.18
N VAL A 162 -16.48 -12.79 -8.39
CA VAL A 162 -16.52 -14.24 -8.63
C VAL A 162 -15.13 -14.72 -9.04
N LEU A 163 -14.43 -15.33 -8.09
CA LEU A 163 -13.12 -15.94 -8.32
C LEU A 163 -13.28 -17.37 -8.83
N ARG A 164 -12.80 -17.64 -10.03
CA ARG A 164 -12.82 -18.94 -10.69
C ARG A 164 -11.40 -19.52 -10.73
N ASP A 165 -11.12 -20.52 -9.88
CA ASP A 165 -9.88 -21.29 -9.93
C ASP A 165 -10.00 -22.37 -11.01
N ARG A 166 -9.45 -22.09 -12.19
CA ARG A 166 -9.48 -22.99 -13.35
C ARG A 166 -8.67 -24.27 -13.16
N LYS A 167 -7.78 -24.33 -12.16
CA LYS A 167 -7.02 -25.55 -11.84
C LYS A 167 -7.88 -26.56 -11.08
N LYS A 168 -8.70 -26.08 -10.14
CA LYS A 168 -9.55 -26.90 -9.27
C LYS A 168 -11.00 -26.95 -9.73
N GLU A 169 -11.35 -26.15 -10.73
CA GLU A 169 -12.73 -25.91 -11.16
C GLU A 169 -13.63 -25.43 -10.01
N ALA A 170 -13.03 -24.69 -9.08
CA ALA A 170 -13.70 -24.15 -7.90
C ALA A 170 -14.08 -22.68 -8.13
N THR A 171 -15.23 -22.28 -7.59
CA THR A 171 -15.69 -20.89 -7.61
C THR A 171 -15.86 -20.39 -6.19
N THR A 172 -15.37 -19.19 -5.90
CA THR A 172 -15.58 -18.49 -4.63
C THR A 172 -16.14 -17.10 -4.92
N THR A 173 -17.21 -16.75 -4.22
CA THR A 173 -17.79 -15.41 -4.29
C THR A 173 -17.31 -14.59 -3.10
N LEU A 174 -16.88 -13.36 -3.38
CA LEU A 174 -16.51 -12.33 -2.42
C LEU A 174 -17.24 -11.04 -2.78
N THR A 175 -17.13 -10.05 -1.91
CA THR A 175 -17.57 -8.67 -2.15
C THR A 175 -16.37 -7.80 -2.51
N GLY A 176 -16.58 -6.70 -3.25
CA GLY A 176 -15.51 -5.81 -3.70
C GLY A 176 -14.68 -5.21 -2.56
N ASP A 177 -15.30 -4.94 -1.41
CA ASP A 177 -14.61 -4.44 -0.20
C ASP A 177 -13.63 -5.46 0.42
N SER A 178 -13.69 -6.73 0.02
CA SER A 178 -12.65 -7.74 0.33
C SER A 178 -11.29 -7.39 -0.29
N PHE A 179 -11.28 -6.48 -1.29
CA PHE A 179 -10.08 -6.01 -1.99
C PHE A 179 -9.62 -4.62 -1.54
N LEU A 180 -10.13 -4.11 -0.43
CA LEU A 180 -9.54 -2.95 0.25
C LEU A 180 -8.24 -3.33 0.96
N TYR A 181 -7.28 -2.41 0.98
CA TYR A 181 -6.09 -2.49 1.82
C TYR A 181 -6.46 -2.35 3.30
N GLY A 182 -5.63 -2.92 4.16
CA GLY A 182 -5.82 -2.86 5.61
C GLY A 182 -6.90 -3.82 6.13
N VAL A 183 -6.96 -3.92 7.46
CA VAL A 183 -7.90 -4.79 8.17
C VAL A 183 -9.13 -3.97 8.54
N PRO A 184 -10.36 -4.50 8.40
CA PRO A 184 -11.55 -3.82 8.94
C PRO A 184 -11.35 -3.51 10.42
N LEU A 185 -11.75 -2.31 10.85
CA LEU A 185 -11.79 -2.01 12.28
C LEU A 185 -12.69 -3.01 13.00
N ALA A 186 -12.31 -3.38 14.23
CA ALA A 186 -13.18 -4.16 15.09
C ALA A 186 -14.51 -3.41 15.31
N SER A 187 -15.61 -4.15 15.43
CA SER A 187 -16.95 -3.56 15.54
C SER A 187 -17.13 -2.70 16.80
N ASP A 188 -16.34 -2.99 17.85
CA ASP A 188 -16.29 -2.30 19.13
C ASP A 188 -15.19 -1.22 19.21
N PHE A 189 -14.45 -0.97 18.13
CA PHE A 189 -13.48 0.11 18.08
C PHE A 189 -14.20 1.47 18.07
N ASP A 190 -14.00 2.26 19.13
CA ASP A 190 -14.64 3.57 19.30
C ASP A 190 -13.96 4.66 18.45
N LEU A 191 -14.24 4.62 17.14
CA LEU A 191 -13.65 5.54 16.18
C LEU A 191 -13.98 7.01 16.50
N GLU A 192 -15.18 7.30 16.98
CA GLU A 192 -15.62 8.67 17.26
C GLU A 192 -14.89 9.26 18.46
N LEU A 193 -14.63 8.47 19.52
CA LEU A 193 -13.79 8.90 20.64
C LEU A 193 -12.38 9.27 20.17
N PHE A 194 -11.75 8.43 19.35
CA PHE A 194 -10.41 8.72 18.82
C PHE A 194 -10.40 9.97 17.94
N LEU A 195 -11.42 10.16 17.09
CA LEU A 195 -11.56 11.36 16.26
C LEU A 195 -11.74 12.61 17.12
N SER A 196 -12.61 12.56 18.13
CA SER A 196 -12.79 13.67 19.08
C SER A 196 -11.47 14.02 19.78
N LYS A 197 -10.71 13.03 20.26
CA LYS A 197 -9.41 13.24 20.91
C LYS A 197 -8.35 13.76 19.94
N TRP A 198 -8.40 13.35 18.68
CA TRP A 198 -7.51 13.86 17.63
C TRP A 198 -7.83 15.33 17.33
N GLU A 199 -9.10 15.70 17.24
CA GLU A 199 -9.53 17.07 17.00
C GLU A 199 -9.11 17.98 18.18
N SER A 200 -9.25 17.50 19.42
CA SER A 200 -8.81 18.18 20.65
C SER A 200 -7.33 17.94 21.00
N ARG A 201 -6.48 17.45 20.09
CA ARG A 201 -5.10 17.01 20.42
C ARG A 201 -4.17 18.07 21.01
N PHE A 202 -4.51 19.34 20.88
CA PHE A 202 -3.76 20.47 21.46
C PHE A 202 -4.26 20.88 22.84
N GLU A 203 -5.42 20.36 23.26
CA GLU A 203 -6.04 20.64 24.55
C GLU A 203 -5.62 19.56 25.57
N GLN A 204 -5.33 20.02 26.78
CA GLN A 204 -5.09 19.14 27.92
C GLN A 204 -6.43 18.77 28.55
N GLU A 205 -6.69 17.48 28.69
CA GLU A 205 -7.90 16.93 29.28
C GLU A 205 -7.58 16.11 30.54
N ALA A 206 -8.57 15.99 31.44
CA ALA A 206 -8.37 15.34 32.74
C ALA A 206 -8.03 13.84 32.62
N ASP A 207 -8.42 13.19 31.52
CA ASP A 207 -8.22 11.78 31.22
C ASP A 207 -6.98 11.52 30.35
N ASP A 208 -6.16 12.53 30.04
CA ASP A 208 -4.99 12.35 29.17
C ASP A 208 -3.97 11.31 29.70
N TRP A 209 -3.95 11.10 31.02
CA TRP A 209 -3.14 10.07 31.68
C TRP A 209 -3.93 8.79 31.97
N GLN A 210 -4.97 8.51 31.22
CA GLN A 210 -5.68 7.22 31.22
C GLN A 210 -5.32 6.43 29.94
N SER A 211 -5.47 5.11 30.02
CA SER A 211 -5.31 4.21 28.87
C SER A 211 -6.29 4.57 27.76
N ALA A 212 -5.80 4.75 26.53
CA ALA A 212 -6.65 4.83 25.35
C ALA A 212 -7.25 3.43 25.06
N PRO A 213 -8.58 3.29 24.98
CA PRO A 213 -9.24 1.99 24.84
C PRO A 213 -8.87 1.34 23.50
N GLY A 214 -8.73 0.02 23.51
CA GLY A 214 -8.41 -0.75 22.31
C GLY A 214 -6.98 -0.57 21.78
N THR A 215 -6.12 0.21 22.46
CA THR A 215 -4.70 0.31 22.11
C THR A 215 -3.91 -0.89 22.64
N SER A 216 -2.77 -1.21 22.01
CA SER A 216 -1.90 -2.29 22.45
C SER A 216 -0.44 -2.02 22.10
N SER A 217 0.39 -1.88 23.12
CA SER A 217 1.81 -1.58 22.98
C SER A 217 2.70 -2.64 23.61
N GLY A 218 3.90 -2.77 23.05
CA GLY A 218 4.99 -3.51 23.68
C GLY A 218 5.77 -2.67 24.70
N PHE A 219 5.19 -1.57 25.18
CA PHE A 219 5.77 -0.61 26.12
C PHE A 219 4.86 -0.42 27.34
N ALA A 220 5.40 0.20 28.38
CA ALA A 220 4.66 0.54 29.58
C ALA A 220 4.95 1.97 30.04
N TRP A 221 3.93 2.56 30.67
CA TRP A 221 3.96 3.87 31.31
C TRP A 221 3.61 3.71 32.79
N THR A 222 4.21 4.55 33.63
CA THR A 222 3.94 4.60 35.06
C THR A 222 2.51 5.10 35.30
N GLY A 223 1.75 4.38 36.13
CA GLY A 223 0.34 4.70 36.39
C GLY A 223 -0.65 4.26 35.31
N ILE A 224 -0.16 3.70 34.20
CA ILE A 224 -0.99 3.13 33.11
C ILE A 224 -0.89 1.61 33.17
N GLU A 225 -1.99 0.94 32.85
CA GLU A 225 -2.03 -0.51 32.72
C GLU A 225 -1.02 -0.98 31.65
N ASP A 226 -0.31 -2.08 31.95
CA ASP A 226 0.72 -2.61 31.07
C ASP A 226 0.15 -2.99 29.71
N GLY A 227 0.87 -2.60 28.66
CA GLY A 227 0.47 -2.90 27.29
C GLY A 227 -0.57 -1.96 26.70
N PHE A 228 -1.02 -0.92 27.40
CA PHE A 228 -1.85 0.14 26.84
C PHE A 228 -1.06 1.43 26.59
N ILE A 229 -1.55 2.25 25.66
CA ILE A 229 -0.97 3.56 25.35
C ILE A 229 -1.84 4.63 26.02
N PRO A 230 -1.27 5.57 26.80
CA PRO A 230 -2.06 6.66 27.35
C PRO A 230 -2.43 7.70 26.28
N TRP A 231 -3.57 8.38 26.47
CA TRP A 231 -4.02 9.45 25.57
C TRP A 231 -2.98 10.54 25.34
N THR A 232 -2.21 10.92 26.37
CA THR A 232 -1.17 11.94 26.27
C THR A 232 -0.08 11.58 25.26
N ALA A 233 0.31 10.31 25.19
CA ALA A 233 1.29 9.83 24.21
C ALA A 233 0.69 9.81 22.79
N MET A 234 -0.58 9.40 22.66
CA MET A 234 -1.31 9.44 21.39
C MET A 234 -1.44 10.87 20.86
N LYS A 235 -1.90 11.81 21.68
CA LYS A 235 -2.01 13.23 21.32
C LYS A 235 -0.66 13.83 20.99
N SER A 236 0.40 13.52 21.75
CA SER A 236 1.77 13.96 21.43
C SER A 236 2.20 13.51 20.05
N ALA A 237 1.98 12.22 19.73
CA ALA A 237 2.18 11.72 18.38
C ALA A 237 1.38 12.54 17.36
N TRP A 238 0.07 12.67 17.51
CA TRP A 238 -0.76 13.40 16.54
C TRP A 238 -0.40 14.88 16.35
N ARG A 239 0.22 15.52 17.35
CA ARG A 239 0.71 16.90 17.23
C ARG A 239 1.97 17.00 16.37
N GLN A 240 2.92 16.09 16.58
CA GLN A 240 4.22 16.09 15.89
C GLN A 240 4.14 15.40 14.51
N GLY A 241 3.20 14.47 14.39
CA GLY A 241 3.03 13.62 13.23
C GLY A 241 2.33 14.24 12.05
N CYS A 242 2.79 13.91 10.86
CA CYS A 242 2.00 14.12 9.66
C CYS A 242 0.94 13.00 9.55
N PRO A 243 -0.35 13.33 9.40
CA PRO A 243 -1.37 12.35 9.06
C PRO A 243 -0.97 11.56 7.81
N GLY A 244 -1.17 10.25 7.83
CA GLY A 244 -0.89 9.41 6.66
C GLY A 244 -1.94 9.60 5.57
N ALA A 245 -1.63 9.16 4.36
CA ALA A 245 -2.63 9.02 3.29
C ALA A 245 -3.27 7.62 3.34
N CYS A 246 -4.59 7.53 3.21
CA CYS A 246 -5.27 6.25 3.14
C CYS A 246 -4.88 5.50 1.86
N LEU A 247 -4.62 4.20 1.97
CA LEU A 247 -4.32 3.36 0.80
C LEU A 247 -5.57 3.07 -0.05
N ASN A 248 -6.77 3.36 0.44
CA ASN A 248 -8.04 3.05 -0.24
C ASN A 248 -8.78 4.29 -0.77
N CYS A 249 -8.67 5.44 -0.10
CA CYS A 249 -9.39 6.67 -0.46
C CYS A 249 -8.46 7.89 -0.37
N SER A 250 -8.95 9.08 -0.70
CA SER A 250 -8.22 10.34 -0.56
C SER A 250 -8.18 10.89 0.87
N GLY A 251 -8.80 10.20 1.83
CA GLY A 251 -8.87 10.63 3.23
C GLY A 251 -7.53 10.50 3.94
N THR A 252 -7.40 11.25 5.03
CA THR A 252 -6.26 11.13 5.95
C THR A 252 -6.41 9.91 6.85
N THR A 253 -5.28 9.44 7.37
CA THR A 253 -5.23 8.44 8.42
C THR A 253 -4.58 9.00 9.66
N PHE A 254 -4.98 8.44 10.79
CA PHE A 254 -4.46 8.83 12.08
C PHE A 254 -3.90 7.66 12.86
N TRP A 255 -2.90 7.92 13.71
CA TRP A 255 -2.34 6.89 14.54
C TRP A 255 -3.33 6.40 15.58
N THR A 256 -3.42 5.09 15.75
CA THR A 256 -4.22 4.48 16.82
C THR A 256 -3.37 3.56 17.68
N ASN A 257 -2.21 3.12 17.17
CA ASN A 257 -1.39 2.18 17.91
C ASN A 257 0.09 2.28 17.50
N PHE A 258 0.99 1.91 18.41
CA PHE A 258 2.39 1.68 18.12
C PHE A 258 3.01 0.79 19.20
N GLY A 259 3.99 -0.01 18.84
CA GLY A 259 4.61 -0.89 19.82
C GLY A 259 5.53 -1.95 19.24
N LEU A 260 6.00 -2.82 20.11
CA LEU A 260 6.82 -3.97 19.75
C LEU A 260 5.94 -5.23 19.77
N ARG A 261 5.76 -5.88 18.62
CA ARG A 261 5.11 -7.20 18.55
C ARG A 261 6.17 -8.29 18.67
N GLN A 262 5.90 -9.31 19.47
CA GLN A 262 6.71 -10.53 19.49
C GLN A 262 6.54 -11.28 18.15
N VAL A 263 7.64 -11.48 17.43
CA VAL A 263 7.68 -12.21 16.14
C VAL A 263 8.51 -13.50 16.22
N GLY A 264 9.04 -13.81 17.41
CA GLY A 264 9.73 -15.05 17.73
C GLY A 264 10.06 -15.11 19.22
N MET A 265 10.73 -16.17 19.66
CA MET A 265 11.09 -16.32 21.08
C MET A 265 11.97 -15.17 21.60
N PHE A 266 12.84 -14.64 20.73
CA PHE A 266 13.80 -13.57 21.07
C PHE A 266 13.69 -12.33 20.17
N ASN A 267 12.82 -12.36 19.16
CA ASN A 267 12.71 -11.28 18.17
C ASN A 267 11.42 -10.48 18.38
N ARG A 268 11.56 -9.16 18.31
CA ARG A 268 10.45 -8.20 18.33
C ARG A 268 10.54 -7.33 17.09
N CYS A 269 9.39 -7.00 16.53
CA CYS A 269 9.25 -6.11 15.38
C CYS A 269 8.47 -4.88 15.81
N GLY A 270 9.01 -3.71 15.51
CA GLY A 270 8.33 -2.45 15.74
C GLY A 270 7.19 -2.28 14.75
N PHE A 271 6.12 -1.62 15.19
CA PHE A 271 5.05 -1.24 14.30
C PHE A 271 4.41 0.08 14.71
N VAL A 272 3.81 0.72 13.72
CA VAL A 272 2.82 1.79 13.90
C VAL A 272 1.54 1.39 13.17
N GLU A 273 0.40 1.76 13.72
CA GLU A 273 -0.91 1.49 13.15
C GLU A 273 -1.67 2.78 12.92
N HIS A 274 -2.22 2.89 11.72
CA HIS A 274 -3.02 4.01 11.28
C HIS A 274 -4.44 3.57 10.99
N VAL A 275 -5.41 4.45 11.21
CA VAL A 275 -6.81 4.21 10.89
C VAL A 275 -7.32 5.27 9.95
N CYS A 276 -8.07 4.85 8.92
CA CYS A 276 -8.83 5.75 8.07
C CYS A 276 -10.27 5.86 8.57
N ARG A 277 -10.74 7.10 8.77
CA ARG A 277 -12.14 7.41 9.09
C ARG A 277 -13.10 6.86 8.05
N GLU A 278 -12.89 7.24 6.79
CA GLU A 278 -13.83 6.95 5.69
C GLU A 278 -13.91 5.46 5.38
N CYS A 279 -12.75 4.80 5.29
CA CYS A 279 -12.72 3.38 4.92
C CYS A 279 -12.96 2.45 6.12
N ARG A 280 -12.90 2.96 7.36
CA ARG A 280 -12.93 2.17 8.60
C ARG A 280 -11.97 0.98 8.55
N ARG A 281 -10.73 1.25 8.14
CA ARG A 281 -9.66 0.25 7.98
C ARG A 281 -8.44 0.67 8.78
N SER A 282 -7.79 -0.31 9.40
CA SER A 282 -6.47 -0.13 10.00
C SER A 282 -5.35 -0.61 9.09
N PHE A 283 -4.24 0.11 9.11
CA PHE A 283 -3.05 -0.13 8.30
C PHE A 283 -1.86 -0.20 9.25
N LYS A 284 -1.19 -1.35 9.24
CA LYS A 284 -0.03 -1.59 10.08
C LYS A 284 1.24 -1.49 9.25
N ASP A 285 2.16 -0.64 9.68
CA ASP A 285 3.49 -0.51 9.11
C ASP A 285 4.52 -1.12 10.06
N GLU A 286 5.13 -2.23 9.64
CA GLU A 286 6.14 -2.98 10.39
C GLU A 286 7.57 -2.68 9.91
N SER A 287 7.73 -1.74 8.97
CA SER A 287 9.04 -1.34 8.43
C SER A 287 9.69 -0.18 9.19
N VAL A 288 8.97 0.41 10.14
CA VAL A 288 9.39 1.59 10.89
C VAL A 288 10.45 1.25 11.95
N ASP A 289 11.54 2.02 12.00
CA ASP A 289 12.40 2.08 13.19
C ASP A 289 11.62 2.77 14.31
N LEU A 290 10.98 1.96 15.15
CA LEU A 290 10.10 2.44 16.18
C LEU A 290 10.80 3.33 17.21
N LYS A 291 12.09 3.12 17.49
CA LYS A 291 12.81 3.95 18.46
C LYS A 291 13.04 5.35 17.90
N ALA A 292 13.48 5.44 16.65
CA ALA A 292 13.63 6.71 15.96
C ALA A 292 12.26 7.40 15.79
N TRP A 293 11.22 6.64 15.44
CA TRP A 293 9.87 7.15 15.31
C TRP A 293 9.34 7.74 16.62
N MET A 294 9.47 7.04 17.74
CA MET A 294 9.05 7.58 19.05
C MET A 294 9.85 8.82 19.44
N ALA A 295 11.14 8.88 19.14
CA ALA A 295 11.96 10.05 19.43
C ALA A 295 11.52 11.28 18.65
N ALA A 296 11.08 11.09 17.39
CA ALA A 296 10.61 12.17 16.52
C ALA A 296 9.16 12.59 16.81
N ASN A 297 8.31 11.68 17.28
CA ASN A 297 6.87 11.93 17.39
C ASN A 297 6.35 12.07 18.83
N LEU A 298 7.11 11.67 19.85
CA LEU A 298 6.70 11.80 21.25
C LEU A 298 7.54 12.85 21.98
N ASP A 299 6.84 13.77 22.63
CA ASP A 299 7.40 14.71 23.60
C ASP A 299 8.12 13.91 24.70
N GLU A 300 9.25 14.43 25.19
CA GLU A 300 10.12 13.68 26.10
C GLU A 300 9.41 13.16 27.35
N GLY A 301 8.55 13.99 27.94
CA GLY A 301 7.81 13.67 29.18
C GLY A 301 6.67 12.66 29.02
N VAL A 302 6.33 12.23 27.79
CA VAL A 302 5.26 11.24 27.54
C VAL A 302 5.78 9.94 26.92
N ARG A 303 7.10 9.79 26.82
CA ARG A 303 7.73 8.57 26.32
C ARG A 303 7.53 7.42 27.32
N PRO A 304 7.51 6.16 26.85
CA PRO A 304 7.37 5.01 27.75
C PRO A 304 8.59 4.85 28.66
N ASP A 305 8.33 4.51 29.92
CA ASP A 305 9.34 4.26 30.96
C ASP A 305 10.07 2.93 30.75
N ALA A 306 9.34 1.94 30.22
CA ALA A 306 9.83 0.58 30.09
C ALA A 306 9.38 -0.08 28.78
N GLU A 307 10.16 -1.06 28.33
CA GLU A 307 9.73 -2.02 27.33
C GLU A 307 9.10 -3.24 28.03
N MET A 308 8.05 -3.81 27.45
CA MET A 308 7.49 -5.07 27.91
C MET A 308 8.23 -6.23 27.25
N VAL A 309 8.78 -7.13 28.08
CA VAL A 309 9.47 -8.35 27.66
C VAL A 309 8.92 -9.52 28.45
N TRP A 310 8.25 -10.45 27.77
CA TRP A 310 7.59 -11.61 28.39
C TRP A 310 6.69 -11.23 29.59
N GLY A 311 5.91 -10.16 29.42
CA GLY A 311 4.99 -9.66 30.45
C GLY A 311 5.67 -8.94 31.62
N ARG A 312 6.96 -8.60 31.53
CA ARG A 312 7.70 -7.85 32.55
C ARG A 312 8.19 -6.52 32.00
N ARG A 313 8.09 -5.46 32.83
CA ARG A 313 8.72 -4.17 32.56
C ARG A 313 10.25 -4.31 32.62
N VAL A 314 10.91 -3.97 31.52
CA VAL A 314 12.37 -3.85 31.45
C VAL A 314 12.69 -2.38 31.23
N ALA A 315 13.33 -1.76 32.22
CA ALA A 315 13.71 -0.35 32.17
C ALA A 315 14.56 -0.08 30.93
N ARG A 316 14.26 1.01 30.21
CA ARG A 316 15.11 1.44 29.09
C ARG A 316 16.45 1.86 29.68
N THR A 317 17.50 1.09 29.41
CA THR A 317 18.87 1.55 29.67
C THR A 317 19.12 2.70 28.69
N THR A 318 18.92 3.93 29.15
CA THR A 318 19.46 5.13 28.51
C THR A 318 20.98 5.02 28.60
N LYS A 319 21.59 4.28 27.66
CA LYS A 319 23.00 4.46 27.40
C LYS A 319 23.13 5.89 26.88
N ALA A 320 23.49 6.80 27.78
CA ALA A 320 23.91 8.14 27.41
C ALA A 320 25.10 7.98 26.46
N HIS A 321 24.87 8.21 25.17
CA HIS A 321 25.95 8.50 24.25
C HIS A 321 26.36 9.94 24.53
N THR A 322 27.22 10.12 25.55
CA THR A 322 28.14 11.25 25.65
C THR A 322 29.22 11.14 24.59
#